data_AF-A0A5P9PFV4-F1
#
_entry.id   AF-A0A5P9PFV4-F1
#
_cell.length_a   1.000
_cell.length_b   1.000
_cell.length_c   1.000
_cell.angle_alpha   90.00
_cell.angle_beta   90.00
_cell.angle_gamma   90.00
#
_symmetry.space_group_name_H-M   'P 1'
#
loop_
_entity.id
_entity.type
_entity.pdbx_description
1 polymer ?
#
loop_
_entity_poly.entity_id
_entity_poly.type
_entity_poly.pdbx_seq_one_letter_code
_entity_poly.pdbx_strand_id
1 'polypeptide(L)'
;MPGYQVITSALRAEAPKWDQFEEVAKKAKQFAEGATLETTAFFVASFTAPIEPAPDIHQQTYERFRAFMESVLHGAASDFPQLADALIKAATKYEEAEAEVELDLNEIYTVGSHKSAKRMPK
;
A
#
# COMPACT_ATOMS: atom_id res chain seq x y z
N MET A 1 23.63 -0.88 14.80
CA MET A 1 22.68 -1.06 15.95
C MET A 1 21.54 -2.03 15.57
N PRO A 2 21.20 -3.06 16.36
CA PRO A 2 20.30 -4.14 15.92
C PRO A 2 18.82 -3.75 15.68
N GLY A 3 18.36 -2.57 16.13
CA GLY A 3 16.95 -2.17 16.03
C GLY A 3 16.49 -1.79 14.62
N TYR A 4 17.32 -1.08 13.84
CA TYR A 4 16.93 -0.58 12.52
C TYR A 4 16.93 -1.68 11.46
N GLN A 5 17.87 -2.64 11.51
CA GLN A 5 17.86 -3.80 10.62
C GLN A 5 16.58 -4.64 10.71
N VAL A 6 15.98 -4.75 11.90
CA VAL A 6 14.70 -5.46 12.07
C VAL A 6 13.56 -4.69 11.40
N ILE A 7 13.58 -3.36 11.48
CA ILE A 7 12.56 -2.50 10.86
C ILE A 7 12.73 -2.49 9.33
N THR A 8 13.94 -2.34 8.81
CA THR A 8 14.20 -2.29 7.36
C THR A 8 13.90 -3.63 6.69
N SER A 9 14.24 -4.74 7.34
CA SER A 9 13.88 -6.08 6.86
C SER A 9 12.36 -6.32 6.88
N ALA A 10 11.65 -5.85 7.90
CA ALA A 10 10.19 -5.92 7.95
C ALA A 10 9.55 -5.09 6.83
N LEU A 11 10.02 -3.86 6.59
CA LEU A 11 9.54 -2.99 5.50
C LEU A 11 9.76 -3.63 4.13
N ARG A 12 10.92 -4.25 3.89
CA ARG A 12 11.23 -4.97 2.66
C ARG A 12 10.42 -6.26 2.50
N ALA A 13 10.07 -6.94 3.59
CA ALA A 13 9.22 -8.12 3.56
C ALA A 13 7.74 -7.76 3.33
N GLU A 14 7.31 -6.57 3.74
CA GLU A 14 5.95 -6.08 3.58
C GLU A 14 5.69 -5.55 2.16
N ALA A 15 6.66 -4.85 1.55
CA ALA A 15 6.49 -4.22 0.24
C ALA A 15 5.91 -5.17 -0.85
N PRO A 16 6.41 -6.42 -1.04
CA PRO A 16 5.87 -7.33 -2.06
C PRO A 16 4.42 -7.75 -1.85
N LYS A 17 3.86 -7.59 -0.65
CA LYS A 17 2.45 -7.90 -0.38
C LYS A 17 1.53 -6.89 -1.04
N TRP A 18 1.96 -5.64 -1.16
CA TRP A 18 1.19 -4.59 -1.80
C TRP A 18 1.10 -4.82 -3.32
N ASP A 19 2.15 -5.33 -3.95
CA ASP A 19 2.10 -5.77 -5.36
C ASP A 19 1.11 -6.93 -5.55
N GLN A 20 0.99 -7.84 -4.58
CA GLN A 20 -0.02 -8.91 -4.63
C GLN A 20 -1.45 -8.34 -4.54
N PHE A 21 -1.67 -7.33 -3.69
CA PHE A 21 -2.96 -6.66 -3.61
C PHE A 21 -3.29 -5.86 -4.87
N GLU A 22 -2.30 -5.29 -5.54
CA GLU A 22 -2.45 -4.64 -6.85
C GLU A 22 -3.03 -5.63 -7.87
N GLU A 23 -2.45 -6.83 -7.96
CA GLU A 23 -2.91 -7.86 -8.90
C GLU A 23 -4.34 -8.33 -8.59
N VAL A 24 -4.71 -8.40 -7.31
CA VAL A 24 -6.10 -8.68 -6.90
C VAL A 24 -7.02 -7.53 -7.31
N ALA A 25 -6.62 -6.28 -7.08
CA ALA A 25 -7.39 -5.09 -7.45
C ALA A 25 -7.60 -5.01 -8.97
N LYS A 26 -6.56 -5.28 -9.77
CA LYS A 26 -6.65 -5.35 -11.24
C LYS A 26 -7.66 -6.40 -11.71
N LYS A 27 -7.62 -7.61 -11.14
CA LYS A 27 -8.56 -8.68 -11.50
C LYS A 27 -10.00 -8.32 -11.13
N ALA A 28 -10.21 -7.77 -9.93
CA ALA A 28 -11.52 -7.32 -9.50
C ALA A 28 -12.04 -6.15 -10.37
N LYS A 29 -11.16 -5.23 -10.77
CA LYS A 29 -11.49 -4.12 -11.68
C LYS A 29 -11.98 -4.64 -13.03
N GLN A 30 -11.25 -5.58 -13.64
CA GLN A 30 -11.66 -6.21 -14.90
C GLN A 30 -13.04 -6.86 -14.80
N PHE A 31 -13.37 -7.47 -13.66
CA PHE A 31 -14.71 -8.00 -13.42
C PHE A 31 -15.77 -6.89 -13.31
N ALA A 32 -15.49 -5.82 -12.56
CA ALA A 32 -16.42 -4.71 -12.36
C ALA A 32 -16.69 -3.90 -13.64
N GLU A 33 -15.70 -3.75 -14.52
CA GLU A 33 -15.83 -3.09 -15.84
C GLU A 33 -16.84 -3.81 -16.74
N GLY A 34 -16.87 -5.15 -16.69
CA GLY A 34 -17.76 -5.98 -17.51
C GLY A 34 -19.12 -6.26 -16.87
N ALA A 35 -19.33 -5.89 -15.61
CA ALA A 35 -20.53 -6.21 -14.84
C ALA A 35 -21.65 -5.17 -15.07
N THR A 36 -21.95 -4.81 -16.32
CA THR A 36 -23.12 -3.96 -16.62
C THR A 36 -24.37 -4.81 -16.78
N LEU A 37 -25.50 -4.35 -16.26
CA LEU A 37 -26.77 -5.06 -16.36
C LEU A 37 -27.81 -4.25 -17.14
N GLU A 38 -28.49 -4.91 -18.07
CA GLU A 38 -29.63 -4.32 -18.77
C GLU A 38 -30.82 -4.11 -17.81
N THR A 39 -31.70 -3.16 -18.14
CA THR A 39 -32.90 -2.86 -17.35
C THR A 39 -33.76 -4.10 -17.11
N THR A 40 -33.77 -5.03 -18.06
CA THR A 40 -34.48 -6.32 -18.00
C THR A 40 -34.07 -7.17 -16.79
N ALA A 41 -32.82 -7.05 -16.32
CA ALA A 41 -32.32 -7.75 -15.14
C ALA A 41 -32.91 -7.25 -13.82
N PHE A 42 -33.56 -6.07 -13.83
CA PHE A 42 -34.15 -5.43 -12.65
C PHE A 42 -35.68 -5.53 -12.60
N PHE A 43 -36.30 -6.24 -13.55
CA PHE A 43 -37.73 -6.50 -13.50
C PHE A 43 -38.03 -7.51 -12.38
N VAL A 44 -38.80 -7.07 -11.39
CA VAL A 44 -39.29 -7.92 -10.30
C VAL A 44 -40.79 -8.01 -10.43
N ALA A 45 -41.29 -9.14 -10.93
CA ALA A 45 -42.73 -9.40 -10.99
C ALA A 45 -43.29 -9.46 -9.55
N SER A 46 -43.98 -8.41 -9.13
CA SER A 46 -44.63 -8.35 -7.82
C SER A 46 -46.14 -8.49 -7.96
N PHE A 47 -46.68 -9.63 -7.51
CA PHE A 47 -48.13 -9.88 -7.51
C PHE A 47 -48.87 -9.22 -6.33
N THR A 48 -48.15 -8.56 -5.42
CA THR A 48 -48.70 -8.07 -4.14
C THR A 48 -48.41 -6.60 -3.84
N ALA A 49 -47.57 -5.92 -4.63
CA ALA A 49 -47.27 -4.50 -4.44
C ALA A 49 -48.02 -3.62 -5.47
N PRO A 50 -48.79 -2.60 -5.06
CA PRO A 50 -49.49 -1.69 -5.98
C PRO A 50 -48.55 -0.72 -6.73
N ILE A 51 -47.25 -0.70 -6.39
CA ILE A 51 -46.23 0.11 -7.02
C ILE A 51 -45.02 -0.81 -7.23
N GLU A 52 -44.86 -1.30 -8.45
CA GLU A 52 -43.63 -1.99 -8.87
C GLU A 52 -42.49 -0.96 -8.80
N PRO A 53 -41.37 -1.25 -8.11
CA PRO A 53 -40.30 -0.28 -8.05
C PRO A 53 -39.69 -0.17 -9.45
N ALA A 54 -39.54 1.07 -9.91
CA ALA A 54 -39.24 1.37 -11.29
C ALA A 54 -37.86 0.75 -11.67
N PRO A 55 -37.81 -0.20 -12.62
CA PRO A 55 -36.60 -0.99 -12.91
C PRO A 55 -35.43 -0.13 -13.39
N ASP A 56 -35.73 1.03 -13.98
CA ASP A 56 -34.77 2.08 -14.33
C ASP A 56 -34.07 2.70 -13.11
N ILE A 57 -34.78 2.88 -11.98
CA ILE A 57 -34.20 3.40 -10.74
C ILE A 57 -33.24 2.37 -10.13
N HIS A 58 -33.62 1.10 -10.15
CA HIS A 58 -32.76 0.01 -9.67
C HIS A 58 -31.51 -0.14 -10.52
N GLN A 59 -31.65 -0.10 -11.85
CA GLN A 59 -30.52 -0.12 -12.76
C GLN A 59 -29.58 1.09 -12.52
N GLN A 60 -30.12 2.31 -12.41
CA GLN A 60 -29.30 3.48 -12.11
C GLN A 60 -28.55 3.34 -10.79
N THR A 61 -29.18 2.79 -9.76
CA THR A 61 -28.56 2.59 -8.45
C THR A 61 -27.43 1.56 -8.55
N TYR A 62 -27.67 0.46 -9.26
CA TYR A 62 -26.66 -0.55 -9.54
C TYR A 62 -25.46 0.03 -10.31
N GLU A 63 -25.71 0.75 -11.40
CA GLU A 63 -24.65 1.33 -12.22
C GLU A 63 -23.83 2.37 -11.45
N ARG A 64 -24.45 3.17 -10.58
CA ARG A 64 -23.73 4.07 -9.67
C ARG A 64 -22.83 3.31 -8.70
N PHE A 65 -23.34 2.22 -8.11
CA PHE A 65 -22.54 1.39 -7.21
C PHE A 65 -21.38 0.69 -7.95
N ARG A 66 -21.65 0.13 -9.13
CA ARG A 66 -20.64 -0.48 -10.00
C ARG A 66 -19.54 0.53 -10.35
N ALA A 67 -19.91 1.73 -10.80
CA ALA A 67 -18.96 2.79 -11.12
C ALA A 67 -18.16 3.26 -9.90
N PHE A 68 -18.80 3.34 -8.72
CA PHE A 68 -18.08 3.62 -7.47
C PHE A 68 -17.04 2.53 -7.17
N MET A 69 -17.41 1.25 -7.24
CA MET A 69 -16.50 0.13 -7.03
C MET A 69 -15.35 0.14 -8.05
N GLU A 70 -15.64 0.41 -9.32
CA GLU A 70 -14.64 0.56 -10.38
C GLU A 70 -13.63 1.67 -10.05
N SER A 71 -14.10 2.82 -9.55
CA SER A 71 -13.23 3.93 -9.16
C SER A 71 -12.31 3.58 -7.97
N VAL A 72 -12.85 2.88 -6.96
CA VAL A 72 -12.07 2.43 -5.80
C VAL A 72 -11.02 1.42 -6.22
N LEU A 73 -11.38 0.47 -7.09
CA LEU A 73 -10.47 -0.56 -7.59
C LEU A 73 -9.39 0.03 -8.52
N HIS A 74 -9.73 1.07 -9.29
CA HIS A 74 -8.75 1.82 -10.07
C HIS A 74 -7.73 2.51 -9.17
N GLY A 75 -8.18 3.22 -8.12
CA GLY A 75 -7.29 3.85 -7.14
C GLY A 75 -6.43 2.82 -6.39
N ALA A 76 -7.01 1.70 -5.98
CA ALA A 76 -6.26 0.63 -5.33
C ALA A 76 -5.13 0.07 -6.22
N ALA A 77 -5.43 -0.15 -7.52
CA ALA A 77 -4.43 -0.61 -8.48
C ALA A 77 -3.32 0.44 -8.74
N SER A 78 -3.59 1.74 -8.60
CA SER A 78 -2.54 2.77 -8.70
C SER A 78 -1.75 2.96 -7.41
N ASP A 79 -2.40 2.84 -6.27
CA ASP A 79 -1.85 3.28 -4.98
C ASP A 79 -1.06 2.18 -4.28
N PHE A 80 -1.43 0.91 -4.47
CA PHE A 80 -0.69 -0.21 -3.86
C PHE A 80 0.78 -0.29 -4.32
N PRO A 81 1.13 -0.11 -5.61
CA PRO A 81 2.53 -0.02 -6.02
C PRO A 81 3.26 1.16 -5.39
N GLN A 82 2.58 2.30 -5.24
CA GLN A 82 3.16 3.49 -4.60
C GLN A 82 3.46 3.23 -3.12
N LEU A 83 2.61 2.47 -2.42
CA LEU A 83 2.86 2.03 -1.05
C LEU A 83 4.05 1.07 -0.97
N ALA A 84 4.14 0.09 -1.88
CA ALA A 84 5.30 -0.81 -1.98
C ALA A 84 6.61 -0.02 -2.14
N ASP A 85 6.63 0.91 -3.09
CA ASP A 85 7.76 1.81 -3.35
C ASP A 85 8.11 2.68 -2.14
N ALA A 86 7.11 3.22 -1.45
CA ALA A 86 7.30 4.04 -0.27
C ALA A 86 7.96 3.25 0.87
N LEU A 87 7.56 1.98 1.07
CA LEU A 87 8.15 1.10 2.08
C LEU A 87 9.62 0.78 1.75
N ILE A 88 9.93 0.50 0.49
CA ILE A 88 11.32 0.26 0.05
C ILE A 88 12.16 1.53 0.25
N LYS A 89 11.67 2.70 -0.16
CA LYS A 89 12.35 3.98 0.05
C LYS A 89 12.58 4.29 1.53
N ALA A 90 11.59 4.00 2.38
CA ALA A 90 11.73 4.16 3.82
C ALA A 90 12.83 3.25 4.38
N ALA A 91 12.85 1.97 3.97
CA ALA A 91 13.89 1.04 4.38
C ALA A 91 15.30 1.52 3.98
N THR A 92 15.47 1.96 2.73
CA THR A 92 16.75 2.52 2.25
C THR A 92 17.20 3.73 3.06
N LYS A 93 16.29 4.67 3.36
CA LYS A 93 16.64 5.86 4.16
C LYS A 93 17.07 5.51 5.57
N TYR A 94 16.48 4.50 6.19
CA TYR A 94 16.90 4.05 7.52
C TYR A 94 18.30 3.42 7.49
N GLU A 95 18.64 2.65 6.45
CA GLU A 95 19.99 2.07 6.30
C GLU A 95 21.05 3.15 6.04
N GLU A 96 20.74 4.15 5.19
CA GLU A 96 21.62 5.29 4.94
C GLU A 96 21.90 6.09 6.21
N ALA A 97 20.85 6.38 6.99
CA ALA A 97 21.00 7.09 8.27
C ALA A 97 21.83 6.30 9.29
N GLU A 98 21.68 4.96 9.33
CA GLU A 98 22.50 4.12 10.21
C GLU A 98 23.97 4.13 9.79
N ALA A 99 24.26 4.03 8.49
CA ALA A 99 25.63 4.09 7.98
C ALA A 99 26.32 5.42 8.31
N GLU A 100 25.59 6.54 8.22
CA GLU A 100 26.12 7.86 8.58
C GLU A 100 26.42 7.96 10.09
N VAL A 101 25.51 7.51 10.94
CA VAL A 101 25.69 7.52 12.40
C VAL A 101 26.85 6.60 12.83
N GLU A 102 26.99 5.41 12.22
CA GLU A 102 28.11 4.51 12.51
C GLU A 102 29.46 5.10 12.07
N LEU A 103 29.49 5.84 10.96
CA LEU A 103 30.70 6.52 10.48
C LEU A 103 31.13 7.63 11.45
N ASP A 104 30.20 8.48 11.90
CA ASP A 104 30.47 9.55 12.88
C ASP A 104 30.94 9.00 14.24
N LEU A 105 30.27 7.95 14.75
CA LEU A 105 30.70 7.28 15.98
C LEU A 105 32.13 6.71 15.87
N ASN A 106 32.47 6.07 14.74
CA ASN A 106 33.80 5.53 14.53
C ASN A 106 34.87 6.63 14.46
N GLU A 107 34.60 7.77 13.82
CA GLU A 107 35.49 8.93 13.80
C GLU A 107 35.74 9.46 15.22
N ILE A 108 34.70 9.61 16.03
CA ILE A 108 34.81 10.09 17.41
C ILE A 108 35.65 9.13 18.28
N TYR A 109 35.37 7.82 18.21
CA TYR A 109 36.07 6.82 19.02
C TYR A 109 37.53 6.61 18.60
N THR A 110 37.84 6.65 17.30
CA THR A 110 39.22 6.51 16.81
C THR A 110 40.08 7.71 17.16
N VAL A 111 39.55 8.93 17.05
CA VAL A 111 40.25 10.17 17.44
C VAL A 111 40.44 10.25 18.96
N GLY A 112 39.46 9.81 19.75
CA GLY A 112 39.55 9.74 21.21
C GLY A 112 40.57 8.70 21.70
N SER A 113 40.63 7.54 21.06
CA SER A 113 41.58 6.45 21.35
C SER A 113 43.05 6.89 21.21
N HIS A 114 43.38 7.64 20.15
CA HIS A 114 44.73 8.15 19.94
C HIS A 114 45.19 9.21 20.96
N LYS A 115 44.26 9.96 21.58
CA LYS A 115 44.62 10.93 22.64
C LYS A 115 44.90 10.25 23.99
N SER A 116 44.28 9.11 24.28
CA SER A 116 44.49 8.38 25.55
C SER A 116 45.80 7.58 25.56
N ALA A 117 46.30 7.10 24.41
CA ALA A 117 47.56 6.35 24.34
C ALA A 117 48.83 7.21 24.56
N LYS A 118 48.73 8.55 24.52
CA LYS A 118 49.88 9.47 24.70
C LYS A 118 50.08 9.98 26.14
N ARG A 119 49.28 9.52 27.11
CA ARG A 119 49.39 9.94 28.52
C ARG A 119 49.72 8.77 29.45
N MET A 120 50.89 8.18 29.29
CA MET A 120 51.55 7.44 30.38
C MET A 120 53.04 7.84 30.43
N PRO A 121 53.43 8.78 31.30
CA PRO A 121 54.83 8.92 31.71
C PRO A 121 55.16 7.86 32.78
N LYS A 122 56.38 7.33 32.68
CA LYS A 122 57.05 6.43 33.62
C LYS A 122 57.22 7.07 35.01
#